data_AF-A0A8T6M632-F1
#
_entry.id   AF-A0A8T6M632-F1
#
_cell.length_a   1.000
_cell.length_b   1.000
_cell.length_c   1.000
_cell.angle_alpha   90.00
_cell.angle_beta   90.00
_cell.angle_gamma   90.00
#
_symmetry.space_group_name_H-M   'P 1'
#
loop_
_entity.id
_entity.type
_entity.pdbx_description
1 polymer ?
#
loop_
_entity_poly.entity_id
_entity_poly.type
_entity_poly.pdbx_seq_one_letter_code
_entity_poly.pdbx_strand_id
1 'polypeptide(L)'
;MNFDSFLGEKRWEILQIIARRPSSPIEIAEGLFTTVSYVSQQLKLLEALGIVYKTKTGSAEKGKPRNLYALTNELSYLTILTKDFSEKKLIYLTEYHKGVLAIWMVENSSLHDSLHRVYLELQNYQKEIDSIFLDKNSGKMIIFSSSKTLKSKVDTFIKTLENKVDYSIYLPSDISKEISENHIPLLGGERIKKGGENEI
;
A
#
# COMPACT_ATOMS: atom_id res chain seq x y z
N MET A 1 22.27 14.90 4.16
CA MET A 1 21.56 14.95 2.86
C MET A 1 20.10 15.23 3.16
N ASN A 2 19.49 16.26 2.56
CA ASN A 2 18.07 16.53 2.77
C ASN A 2 17.26 15.50 1.94
N PHE A 3 16.56 14.59 2.61
CA PHE A 3 15.84 13.50 1.96
C PHE A 3 14.74 14.01 1.03
N ASP A 4 14.15 15.19 1.30
CA ASP A 4 13.21 15.85 0.39
C ASP A 4 13.87 16.25 -0.93
N SER A 5 15.05 16.86 -0.85
CA SER A 5 15.80 17.23 -2.05
C SER A 5 16.25 16.01 -2.85
N PHE A 6 16.42 14.87 -2.16
CA PHE A 6 16.74 13.62 -2.79
C PHE A 6 15.53 12.99 -3.46
N LEU A 7 14.38 12.87 -2.79
CA LEU A 7 13.14 12.37 -3.38
C LEU A 7 12.40 13.43 -4.21
N GLY A 8 13.12 14.11 -5.10
CA GLY A 8 12.51 14.98 -6.10
C GLY A 8 11.53 14.20 -6.99
N GLU A 9 10.64 14.95 -7.64
CA GLU A 9 9.49 14.45 -8.43
C GLU A 9 9.83 13.21 -9.29
N LYS A 10 10.92 13.26 -10.07
CA LYS A 10 11.29 12.14 -10.95
C LYS A 10 11.71 10.87 -10.22
N ARG A 11 12.35 10.96 -9.05
CA ARG A 11 12.66 9.77 -8.24
C ARG A 11 11.40 9.22 -7.58
N TRP A 12 10.49 10.11 -7.17
CA TRP A 12 9.19 9.71 -6.64
C TRP A 12 8.36 8.96 -7.69
N GLU A 13 8.26 9.48 -8.91
CA GLU A 13 7.58 8.82 -10.03
C GLU A 13 8.17 7.42 -10.32
N ILE A 14 9.50 7.27 -10.32
CA ILE A 14 10.17 5.97 -10.47
C ILE A 14 9.75 5.02 -9.35
N LEU A 15 9.77 5.48 -8.10
CA LEU A 15 9.37 4.67 -6.95
C LEU A 15 7.91 4.27 -7.00
N GLN A 16 7.01 5.13 -7.50
CA GLN A 16 5.60 4.79 -7.71
C GLN A 16 5.42 3.64 -8.71
N ILE A 17 6.19 3.61 -9.80
CA ILE A 17 6.17 2.50 -10.76
C ILE A 17 6.66 1.21 -10.09
N ILE A 18 7.80 1.27 -9.41
CA ILE A 18 8.42 0.12 -8.75
C ILE A 18 7.56 -0.43 -7.59
N ALA A 19 6.85 0.44 -6.88
CA ALA A 19 5.94 0.07 -5.80
C ALA A 19 4.73 -0.73 -6.31
N ARG A 20 4.34 -0.57 -7.58
CA ARG A 20 3.25 -1.35 -8.18
C ARG A 20 3.72 -2.73 -8.58
N ARG A 21 4.88 -2.81 -9.24
CA ARG A 21 5.52 -4.07 -9.65
C ARG A 21 7.02 -3.89 -9.85
N PRO A 22 7.85 -4.93 -9.60
CA PRO A 22 9.24 -4.92 -10.00
C PRO A 22 9.37 -4.61 -11.48
N SER A 23 10.21 -3.64 -11.83
CA SER A 23 10.28 -3.10 -13.18
C SER A 23 11.73 -2.93 -13.64
N SER A 24 11.96 -3.14 -14.93
CA SER A 24 13.25 -2.90 -15.57
C SER A 24 13.44 -1.42 -15.90
N PRO A 25 14.69 -0.95 -16.13
CA PRO A 25 14.94 0.43 -16.54
C PRO A 25 14.22 0.85 -17.83
N ILE A 26 13.93 -0.11 -18.72
CA ILE A 26 13.23 0.14 -19.99
C ILE A 26 11.77 0.44 -19.72
N GLU A 27 11.09 -0.43 -18.96
CA GLU A 27 9.66 -0.26 -18.62
C GLU A 27 9.41 1.03 -17.83
N ILE A 28 10.32 1.37 -16.91
CA ILE A 28 10.24 2.62 -16.15
C ILE A 28 10.43 3.82 -17.09
N ALA A 29 11.38 3.74 -18.03
CA ALA A 29 11.63 4.83 -18.98
C ALA A 29 10.44 5.05 -19.93
N GLU A 30 9.81 3.97 -20.38
CA GLU A 30 8.59 4.00 -21.19
C GLU A 30 7.43 4.64 -20.41
N GLY A 31 7.19 4.22 -19.16
CA GLY A 31 6.12 4.75 -18.33
C GLY A 31 6.27 6.23 -17.97
N LEU A 32 7.50 6.76 -17.96
CA LEU A 32 7.81 8.16 -17.65
C LEU A 32 8.14 9.01 -18.89
N PHE A 33 8.05 8.44 -20.10
CA PHE A 33 8.43 9.11 -21.34
C PHE A 33 9.84 9.74 -21.29
N THR A 34 10.81 8.99 -20.78
CA THR A 34 12.20 9.45 -20.59
C THR A 34 13.21 8.45 -21.15
N THR A 35 14.51 8.69 -20.94
CA THR A 35 15.57 7.81 -21.45
C THR A 35 15.97 6.74 -20.43
N VAL A 36 16.31 5.55 -20.94
CA VAL A 36 16.83 4.44 -20.12
C VAL A 36 18.12 4.83 -19.38
N SER A 37 18.95 5.67 -19.98
CA SER A 37 20.18 6.18 -19.36
C SER A 37 19.87 7.01 -18.11
N TYR A 38 18.92 7.95 -18.21
CA TYR A 38 18.47 8.77 -17.09
C TYR A 38 17.91 7.90 -15.95
N VAL A 39 17.00 6.99 -16.27
CA VAL A 39 16.42 6.05 -15.28
C VAL A 39 17.51 5.21 -14.63
N SER A 40 18.46 4.68 -15.40
CA SER A 40 19.57 3.89 -14.88
C SER A 40 20.46 4.67 -13.91
N GLN A 41 20.67 5.97 -14.15
CA GLN A 41 21.38 6.85 -13.21
C GLN A 41 20.60 7.03 -11.92
N GLN A 42 19.28 7.28 -11.99
CA GLN A 42 18.45 7.44 -10.80
C GLN A 42 18.35 6.15 -9.98
N LEU A 43 18.22 5.00 -10.63
CA LEU A 43 18.16 3.69 -9.96
C LEU A 43 19.46 3.37 -9.21
N LYS A 44 20.63 3.70 -9.76
CA LYS A 44 21.91 3.55 -9.05
C LYS A 44 21.96 4.37 -7.77
N LEU A 45 21.41 5.59 -7.80
CA LEU A 45 21.35 6.44 -6.61
C LEU A 45 20.39 5.87 -5.56
N LEU A 46 19.22 5.38 -6.00
CA LEU A 46 18.24 4.74 -5.11
C LEU A 46 18.78 3.43 -4.51
N GLU A 47 19.53 2.65 -5.28
CA GLU A 47 20.20 1.42 -4.85
C GLU A 47 21.30 1.71 -3.82
N ALA A 48 22.12 2.74 -4.07
CA ALA A 48 23.17 3.16 -3.15
C ALA A 48 22.64 3.62 -1.78
N LEU A 49 21.40 4.10 -1.73
CA LEU A 49 20.70 4.45 -0.47
C LEU A 49 19.91 3.28 0.14
N GLY A 50 19.93 2.10 -0.49
CA GLY A 50 19.20 0.93 -0.03
C GLY A 50 17.68 1.05 -0.14
N ILE A 51 17.16 1.99 -0.94
CA ILE A 51 15.71 2.16 -1.15
C ILE A 51 15.18 1.10 -2.13
N VAL A 52 15.98 0.76 -3.14
CA VAL A 52 15.67 -0.30 -4.10
C VAL A 52 16.78 -1.35 -4.13
N TYR A 53 16.43 -2.57 -4.49
CA TYR A 53 17.39 -3.63 -4.79
C TYR A 53 17.21 -4.12 -6.22
N LYS A 54 18.27 -4.75 -6.73
CA LYS A 54 18.37 -5.19 -8.11
C LYS A 54 18.46 -6.71 -8.18
N THR A 55 17.57 -7.31 -8.96
CA THR A 55 17.57 -8.75 -9.25
C THR A 55 17.80 -8.99 -10.74
N LYS A 56 18.65 -9.95 -11.07
CA LYS A 56 18.78 -10.43 -12.46
C LYS A 56 17.68 -11.45 -12.73
N THR A 57 16.89 -11.27 -13.78
CA THR A 57 15.99 -12.33 -14.24
C THR A 57 16.82 -13.52 -14.70
N GLY A 58 16.37 -14.73 -14.39
CA GLY A 58 16.89 -15.93 -15.04
C GLY A 58 16.62 -15.91 -16.54
N SER A 59 17.20 -16.87 -17.27
CA SER A 59 17.03 -17.09 -18.70
C SER A 59 15.63 -17.65 -19.06
N ALA A 60 14.56 -17.09 -18.50
CA ALA A 60 13.22 -17.70 -18.55
C ALA A 60 12.51 -17.47 -19.90
N GLU A 61 12.85 -16.41 -20.64
CA GLU A 61 12.35 -16.21 -22.00
C GLU A 61 13.47 -15.71 -22.91
N LYS A 62 13.47 -16.16 -24.17
CA LYS A 62 14.48 -15.81 -25.19
C LYS A 62 14.78 -14.31 -25.20
N GLY A 63 15.90 -13.94 -24.58
CA GLY A 63 16.32 -12.56 -24.44
C GLY A 63 17.34 -12.42 -23.32
N LYS A 64 18.30 -11.51 -23.49
CA LYS A 64 19.40 -11.30 -22.54
C LYS A 64 18.85 -11.10 -21.10
N PRO A 65 19.56 -11.58 -20.06
CA PRO A 65 19.20 -11.33 -18.67
C PRO A 65 18.86 -9.86 -18.44
N ARG A 66 17.69 -9.58 -17.86
CA ARG A 66 17.24 -8.22 -17.56
C ARG A 66 17.44 -7.96 -16.07
N ASN A 67 17.71 -6.70 -15.73
CA ASN A 67 17.73 -6.28 -14.34
C ASN A 67 16.34 -5.75 -13.98
N LEU A 68 15.73 -6.32 -12.95
CA LEU A 68 14.51 -5.80 -12.33
C LEU A 68 14.88 -5.09 -11.04
N TYR A 69 14.20 -3.98 -10.78
CA TYR A 69 14.34 -3.22 -9.55
C TYR A 69 13.03 -3.30 -8.76
N ALA A 70 13.16 -3.46 -7.45
CA ALA A 70 12.06 -3.55 -6.49
C ALA A 70 12.41 -2.75 -5.22
N LEU A 71 11.41 -2.35 -4.44
CA LEU A 71 11.64 -1.67 -3.15
C LEU A 71 12.32 -2.62 -2.17
N THR A 72 13.40 -2.19 -1.52
CA THR A 72 14.09 -2.98 -0.49
C THR A 72 13.26 -3.12 0.77
N ASN A 73 12.62 -2.03 1.17
CA ASN A 73 11.74 -1.99 2.33
C ASN A 73 10.55 -1.07 2.03
N GLU A 74 9.45 -1.30 2.73
CA GLU A 74 8.36 -0.35 2.78
C GLU A 74 8.69 0.76 3.77
N LEU A 75 8.62 1.99 3.29
CA LEU A 75 9.01 3.17 4.04
C LEU A 75 7.96 4.25 3.90
N SER A 76 7.90 5.11 4.91
CA SER A 76 7.16 6.37 4.84
C SER A 76 8.08 7.50 5.24
N TYR A 77 8.00 8.59 4.48
CA TYR A 77 8.66 9.83 4.80
C TYR A 77 7.61 10.81 5.31
N LEU A 78 7.61 11.03 6.63
CA LEU A 78 6.65 11.86 7.31
C LEU A 78 7.23 13.26 7.48
N THR A 79 6.48 14.27 7.03
CA THR A 79 6.74 15.68 7.36
C THR A 79 5.58 16.18 8.20
N ILE A 80 5.85 16.52 9.45
CA ILE A 80 4.86 17.03 10.38
C ILE A 80 5.17 18.50 10.65
N LEU A 81 4.15 19.34 10.54
CA LEU A 81 4.23 20.77 10.82
C LEU A 81 2.97 21.20 11.55
N THR A 82 3.06 21.32 12.88
CA THR A 82 1.98 21.81 13.74
C THR A 82 2.50 22.93 14.63
N LYS A 83 1.59 23.58 15.36
CA LYS A 83 1.99 24.46 16.46
C LYS A 83 2.76 23.60 17.49
N ASP A 84 3.93 24.07 17.90
CA ASP A 84 4.80 23.46 18.93
C ASP A 84 5.43 22.09 18.59
N PHE A 85 5.23 21.56 17.38
CA PHE A 85 5.87 20.33 16.92
C PHE A 85 6.12 20.35 15.41
N SER A 86 7.38 20.18 15.02
CA SER A 86 7.77 20.03 13.63
C SER A 86 8.87 18.99 13.51
N GLU A 87 8.68 18.03 12.62
CA GLU A 87 9.60 16.90 12.49
C GLU A 87 9.57 16.34 11.07
N LYS A 88 10.72 15.86 10.61
CA LYS A 88 10.84 15.12 9.35
C LYS A 88 11.49 13.79 9.63
N LYS A 89 10.78 12.70 9.35
CA LYS A 89 11.24 11.37 9.72
C LYS A 89 10.99 10.34 8.63
N LEU A 90 12.04 9.62 8.28
CA LEU A 90 11.94 8.38 7.53
C LEU A 90 11.70 7.24 8.52
N ILE A 91 10.64 6.47 8.32
CA ILE A 91 10.33 5.27 9.11
C ILE A 91 10.14 4.06 8.21
N TYR A 92 10.50 2.89 8.72
CA TYR A 92 10.13 1.62 8.13
C TYR A 92 8.71 1.23 8.54
N LEU A 93 7.94 0.75 7.59
CA LEU A 93 6.53 0.43 7.81
C LEU A 93 6.36 -1.00 8.30
N THR A 94 5.64 -1.13 9.40
CA THR A 94 5.04 -2.39 9.83
C THR A 94 3.63 -2.46 9.27
N GLU A 95 2.98 -3.64 9.32
CA GLU A 95 1.56 -3.76 8.95
C GLU A 95 0.66 -2.76 9.70
N TYR A 96 0.96 -2.53 10.98
CA TYR A 96 0.27 -1.51 11.78
C TYR A 96 0.45 -0.11 11.20
N HIS A 97 1.69 0.29 10.87
CA HIS A 97 1.95 1.61 10.27
C HIS A 97 1.22 1.77 8.93
N LYS A 98 1.20 0.73 8.08
CA LYS A 98 0.46 0.76 6.81
C LYS A 98 -1.03 1.00 7.03
N GLY A 99 -1.64 0.28 7.97
CA GLY A 99 -3.06 0.43 8.28
C GLY A 99 -3.40 1.84 8.76
N VAL A 100 -2.61 2.40 9.68
CA VAL A 100 -2.80 3.77 10.18
C VAL A 100 -2.65 4.81 9.05
N LEU A 101 -1.60 4.68 8.23
CA LEU A 101 -1.39 5.61 7.12
C LEU A 101 -2.50 5.51 6.07
N ALA A 102 -2.98 4.31 5.77
CA ALA A 102 -4.11 4.09 4.88
C ALA A 102 -5.40 4.74 5.39
N ILE A 103 -5.67 4.69 6.71
CA ILE A 103 -6.79 5.44 7.31
C ILE A 103 -6.61 6.94 7.09
N TRP A 104 -5.39 7.48 7.25
CA TRP A 104 -5.12 8.90 7.04
C TRP A 104 -5.27 9.35 5.58
N MET A 105 -5.25 8.41 4.63
CA MET A 105 -5.52 8.69 3.22
C MET A 105 -7.02 8.80 2.89
N VAL A 106 -7.92 8.52 3.85
CA VAL A 106 -9.37 8.76 3.68
C VAL A 106 -9.62 10.26 3.71
N GLU A 107 -10.39 10.78 2.74
CA GLU A 107 -10.61 12.22 2.55
C GLU A 107 -11.31 12.86 3.75
N ASN A 108 -12.30 12.17 4.33
CA ASN A 108 -13.02 12.67 5.49
C ASN A 108 -12.25 12.41 6.80
N SER A 109 -11.47 13.41 7.22
CA SER A 109 -10.68 13.36 8.46
C SER A 109 -11.48 13.15 9.74
N SER A 110 -12.77 13.51 9.77
CA SER A 110 -13.62 13.26 10.95
C SER A 110 -13.83 11.78 11.24
N LEU A 111 -13.62 10.91 10.24
CA LEU A 111 -13.73 9.46 10.38
C LEU A 111 -12.44 8.81 10.90
N HIS A 112 -11.29 9.49 10.86
CA HIS A 112 -9.98 8.88 11.11
C HIS A 112 -9.89 8.19 12.48
N ASP A 113 -10.36 8.83 13.56
CA ASP A 113 -10.37 8.24 14.91
C ASP A 113 -11.28 7.00 14.98
N SER A 114 -12.49 7.08 14.40
CA SER A 114 -13.43 5.96 14.42
C SER A 114 -12.93 4.78 13.59
N LEU A 115 -12.38 5.04 12.40
CA LEU A 115 -11.76 4.03 11.55
C LEU A 115 -10.56 3.37 12.22
N HIS A 116 -9.72 4.15 12.91
CA HIS A 116 -8.59 3.60 13.66
C HIS A 116 -9.03 2.67 14.79
N ARG A 117 -10.06 3.05 15.55
CA ARG A 117 -10.64 2.19 16.60
C ARG A 117 -11.20 0.89 16.02
N VAL A 118 -11.92 0.95 14.90
CA VAL A 118 -12.44 -0.25 14.22
C VAL A 118 -11.29 -1.13 13.73
N TYR A 119 -10.28 -0.54 13.10
CA TYR A 119 -9.10 -1.27 12.64
C TYR A 119 -8.40 -2.00 13.79
N LEU A 120 -8.21 -1.33 14.94
CA LEU A 120 -7.63 -1.94 16.13
C LEU A 120 -8.47 -3.11 16.66
N GLU A 121 -9.80 -2.96 16.72
CA GLU A 121 -10.68 -4.05 17.14
C GLU A 121 -10.61 -5.24 16.18
N LEU A 122 -10.55 -4.98 14.86
CA LEU A 122 -10.43 -6.04 13.86
C LEU A 122 -9.10 -6.80 13.94
N GLN A 123 -8.03 -6.22 14.49
CA GLN A 123 -6.78 -6.95 14.75
C GLN A 123 -6.99 -8.11 15.73
N ASN A 124 -7.94 -8.01 16.67
CA ASN A 124 -8.28 -9.09 17.60
C ASN A 124 -8.86 -10.32 16.86
N TYR A 125 -9.37 -10.13 15.65
CA TYR A 125 -9.97 -11.17 14.81
C TYR A 125 -9.17 -11.43 13.53
N GLN A 126 -7.89 -11.06 13.47
CA GLN A 126 -7.07 -11.18 12.26
C GLN A 126 -7.09 -12.59 11.65
N LYS A 127 -7.16 -13.65 12.47
CA LYS A 127 -7.21 -15.05 11.99
C LYS A 127 -8.52 -15.40 11.25
N GLU A 128 -9.58 -14.63 11.50
CA GLU A 128 -10.89 -14.81 10.86
C GLU A 128 -11.03 -13.93 9.60
N ILE A 129 -10.07 -13.03 9.34
CA ILE A 129 -10.17 -12.00 8.29
C ILE A 129 -9.16 -12.31 7.20
N ASP A 130 -9.65 -12.46 5.98
CA ASP A 130 -8.81 -12.69 4.80
C ASP A 130 -8.18 -11.37 4.32
N SER A 131 -9.00 -10.31 4.21
CA SER A 131 -8.52 -8.98 3.86
C SER A 131 -9.47 -7.87 4.31
N ILE A 132 -8.94 -6.65 4.43
CA ILE A 132 -9.69 -5.44 4.75
C ILE A 132 -9.27 -4.34 3.79
N PHE A 133 -10.24 -3.60 3.28
CA PHE A 133 -10.06 -2.43 2.43
C PHE A 133 -10.84 -1.23 2.97
N LEU A 134 -10.37 -0.02 2.66
CA LEU A 134 -11.09 1.23 2.85
C LEU A 134 -11.34 1.91 1.53
N ASP A 135 -12.56 2.37 1.30
CA ASP A 135 -12.85 3.32 0.23
C ASP A 135 -12.33 4.71 0.64
N LYS A 136 -11.46 5.31 -0.19
CA LYS A 136 -10.80 6.61 0.08
C LYS A 136 -11.79 7.76 0.28
N ASN A 137 -12.90 7.72 -0.44
CA ASN A 137 -13.79 8.87 -0.58
C ASN A 137 -14.84 8.85 0.54
N SER A 138 -15.48 7.70 0.72
CA SER A 138 -16.55 7.49 1.70
C SER A 138 -16.02 7.11 3.08
N GLY A 139 -14.82 6.54 3.18
CA GLY A 139 -14.32 5.93 4.40
C GLY A 139 -15.01 4.59 4.74
N LYS A 140 -15.82 4.04 3.83
CA LYS A 140 -16.48 2.75 4.04
C LYS A 140 -15.45 1.62 4.14
N MET A 141 -15.62 0.75 5.14
CA MET A 141 -14.75 -0.41 5.35
C MET A 141 -15.32 -1.66 4.68
N ILE A 142 -14.51 -2.31 3.85
CA ILE A 142 -14.87 -3.57 3.18
C ILE A 142 -14.04 -4.69 3.78
N ILE A 143 -14.70 -5.68 4.37
CA ILE A 143 -14.06 -6.79 5.06
C ILE A 143 -14.37 -8.08 4.30
N PHE A 144 -13.35 -8.88 4.00
CA PHE A 144 -13.53 -10.20 3.43
C PHE A 144 -13.22 -11.24 4.50
N SER A 145 -14.20 -12.11 4.76
CA SER A 145 -14.09 -13.13 5.80
C SER A 145 -15.02 -14.30 5.50
N SER A 146 -14.53 -15.51 5.75
CA SER A 146 -15.36 -16.72 5.76
C SER A 146 -16.09 -16.95 7.09
N SER A 147 -15.81 -16.13 8.12
CA SER A 147 -16.38 -16.28 9.46
C SER A 147 -17.82 -15.77 9.53
N LYS A 148 -18.74 -16.68 9.84
CA LYS A 148 -20.16 -16.34 10.05
C LYS A 148 -20.40 -15.49 11.30
N THR A 149 -19.50 -15.56 12.28
CA THR A 149 -19.62 -14.83 13.56
C THR A 149 -18.95 -13.46 13.54
N LEU A 150 -18.10 -13.16 12.56
CA LEU A 150 -17.40 -11.88 12.51
C LEU A 150 -18.39 -10.71 12.36
N LYS A 151 -19.42 -10.88 11.54
CA LYS A 151 -20.42 -9.83 11.29
C LYS A 151 -21.07 -9.33 12.57
N SER A 152 -21.53 -10.23 13.45
CA SER A 152 -22.16 -9.83 14.70
C SER A 152 -21.19 -9.13 15.66
N LYS A 153 -19.92 -9.56 15.70
CA LYS A 153 -18.88 -8.89 16.51
C LYS A 153 -18.64 -7.46 16.03
N VAL A 154 -18.50 -7.27 14.71
CA VAL A 154 -18.32 -5.94 14.11
C VAL A 154 -19.55 -5.07 14.32
N ASP A 155 -20.77 -5.60 14.11
CA ASP A 155 -22.04 -4.91 14.36
C ASP A 155 -22.09 -4.37 15.80
N THR A 156 -21.75 -5.22 16.78
CA THR A 156 -21.73 -4.83 18.20
C THR A 156 -20.72 -3.71 18.45
N PHE A 157 -19.52 -3.79 17.90
CA PHE A 157 -18.50 -2.77 18.09
C PHE A 157 -18.88 -1.43 17.42
N ILE A 158 -19.37 -1.45 16.18
CA ILE A 158 -19.77 -0.25 15.44
C ILE A 158 -20.90 0.51 16.15
N LYS A 159 -21.82 -0.21 16.81
CA LYS A 159 -22.86 0.42 17.66
C LYS A 159 -22.27 1.20 18.82
N THR A 160 -21.14 0.78 19.40
CA THR A 160 -20.44 1.54 20.45
C THR A 160 -19.83 2.84 19.94
N LEU A 161 -19.63 2.95 18.62
CA LEU A 161 -19.15 4.15 17.93
C LEU A 161 -20.28 4.97 17.31
N GLU A 162 -21.52 4.79 17.78
CA GLU A 162 -22.70 5.52 17.29
C GLU A 162 -22.93 5.33 15.78
N ASN A 163 -22.48 4.21 15.20
CA ASN A 163 -22.54 3.91 13.77
C ASN A 163 -21.84 4.95 12.88
N LYS A 164 -20.75 5.58 13.37
CA LYS A 164 -19.95 6.54 12.59
C LYS A 164 -19.22 5.94 11.39
N VAL A 165 -19.05 4.62 11.34
CA VAL A 165 -18.33 3.91 10.28
C VAL A 165 -19.28 2.98 9.55
N ASP A 166 -19.43 3.19 8.24
CA ASP A 166 -20.10 2.24 7.36
C ASP A 166 -19.17 1.07 7.03
N TYR A 167 -19.72 -0.14 6.93
CA TYR A 167 -18.95 -1.31 6.56
C TYR A 167 -19.78 -2.33 5.78
N SER A 168 -19.08 -3.22 5.10
CA SER A 168 -19.67 -4.39 4.44
C SER A 168 -18.76 -5.59 4.58
N ILE A 169 -19.36 -6.77 4.76
CA ILE A 169 -18.64 -8.03 4.87
C ILE A 169 -19.02 -8.94 3.71
N TYR A 170 -18.03 -9.44 3.02
CA TYR A 170 -18.17 -10.33 1.87
C TYR A 170 -17.37 -11.62 2.07
N LEU A 171 -17.67 -12.62 1.24
CA LEU A 171 -16.84 -13.82 1.18
C LEU A 171 -15.55 -13.53 0.41
N PRO A 172 -14.43 -14.20 0.74
CA PRO A 172 -13.16 -13.99 0.04
C PRO A 172 -13.22 -14.22 -1.48
N SER A 173 -14.15 -15.06 -1.94
CA SER A 173 -14.39 -15.30 -3.37
C SER A 173 -14.88 -14.08 -4.15
N ASP A 174 -15.41 -13.06 -3.47
CA ASP A 174 -16.02 -11.88 -4.11
C ASP A 174 -15.07 -10.67 -4.19
N ILE A 175 -13.82 -10.82 -3.76
CA ILE A 175 -12.81 -9.74 -3.75
C ILE A 175 -12.70 -9.03 -5.10
N SER A 176 -12.62 -9.78 -6.21
CA SER A 176 -12.43 -9.20 -7.55
C SER A 176 -13.65 -8.42 -8.06
N LYS A 177 -14.83 -8.61 -7.46
CA LYS A 177 -16.07 -7.93 -7.87
C LYS A 177 -16.27 -6.61 -7.12
N GLU A 178 -15.86 -6.58 -5.85
CA GLU A 178 -16.14 -5.46 -4.94
C GLU A 178 -15.00 -4.44 -4.88
N ILE A 179 -13.77 -4.84 -5.20
CA ILE A 179 -12.60 -3.96 -5.09
C ILE A 179 -12.35 -3.18 -6.39
N SER A 180 -12.06 -1.89 -6.21
CA SER A 180 -11.74 -0.91 -7.25
C SER A 180 -10.50 -0.09 -6.90
N GLU A 181 -10.04 0.78 -7.80
CA GLU A 181 -8.85 1.62 -7.61
C GLU A 181 -8.96 2.64 -6.45
N ASN A 182 -10.18 2.94 -6.03
CA ASN A 182 -10.45 3.83 -4.89
C ASN A 182 -10.27 3.14 -3.54
N HIS A 183 -10.06 1.83 -3.52
CA HIS A 183 -9.89 1.06 -2.30
C HIS A 183 -8.41 0.95 -1.91
N ILE A 184 -8.12 1.25 -0.65
CA ILE A 184 -6.80 1.07 -0.05
C ILE A 184 -6.81 -0.19 0.81
N PRO A 185 -5.84 -1.11 0.65
CA PRO A 185 -5.72 -2.25 1.54
C PRO A 185 -5.28 -1.81 2.95
N LEU A 186 -5.99 -2.30 3.97
CA LEU A 186 -5.62 -2.20 5.38
C LEU A 186 -4.95 -3.46 5.92
N LEU A 187 -5.37 -4.62 5.41
CA LEU A 187 -4.88 -5.94 5.82
C LEU A 187 -5.04 -6.95 4.68
N GLY A 188 -4.04 -7.81 4.48
CA GLY A 188 -4.15 -8.97 3.57
C GLY A 188 -4.17 -8.66 2.06
N GLY A 189 -4.15 -7.39 1.66
CA GLY A 189 -4.25 -6.95 0.25
C GLY A 189 -3.18 -7.53 -0.70
N GLU A 190 -2.01 -7.90 -0.17
CA GLU A 190 -0.91 -8.46 -0.97
C GLU A 190 -1.20 -9.86 -1.52
N ARG A 191 -2.07 -10.64 -0.87
CA ARG A 191 -2.42 -12.00 -1.33
C ARG A 191 -3.23 -11.99 -2.63
N ILE A 192 -3.93 -10.89 -2.91
CA ILE A 192 -4.86 -10.76 -4.04
C ILE A 192 -4.10 -10.43 -5.33
N LYS A 193 -3.03 -9.62 -5.25
CA LYS A 193 -2.22 -9.26 -6.44
C LYS A 193 -1.50 -10.45 -7.07
N LYS A 194 -1.14 -11.47 -6.29
CA LYS A 194 -0.44 -12.67 -6.78
C LYS A 194 -1.34 -13.68 -7.49
N GLY A 195 -2.67 -13.53 -7.40
CA GLY A 195 -3.63 -14.45 -8.03
C GLY A 195 -3.98 -14.11 -9.49
N GLY A 196 -3.57 -12.94 -9.99
CA GLY A 196 -3.94 -12.46 -11.34
C GLY A 196 -2.89 -12.63 -12.43
N GLU A 197 -1.65 -13.06 -12.10
CA GLU A 197 -0.53 -13.13 -13.05
C GLU A 197 0.01 -14.56 -13.29
N ASN A 198 -0.69 -15.61 -12.83
CA ASN A 198 -0.29 -17.02 -13.05
C ASN A 198 -1.27 -17.79 -13.96
N GLU A 199 -1.85 -17.13 -14.96
CA GLU A 199 -2.51 -17.80 -16.10
C GLU A 199 -2.16 -17.09 -17.42
N ILE A 200 -0.88 -17.12 -17.82
CA ILE A 200 -0.44 -17.12 -19.23
C ILE A 200 0.82 -17.99 -19.34
#